data_AF-A0A9W7A8C9-F1
#
_entry.id   AF-A0A9W7A8C9-F1
#
_cell.length_a   1.000
_cell.length_b   1.000
_cell.length_c   1.000
_cell.angle_alpha   90.00
_cell.angle_beta   90.00
_cell.angle_gamma   90.00
#
_symmetry.space_group_name_H-M   'P 1'
#
loop_
_entity.id
_entity.type
_entity.pdbx_description
1 polymer ?
#
loop_
_entity_poly.entity_id
_entity_poly.type
_entity_poly.pdbx_seq_one_letter_code
_entity_poly.pdbx_strand_id
1 'polypeptide(L)'
;MSSSPLHLTVIGDVFVDVTIQTPNLQPPPGSDTLIPPVKTAPGGSGINFLTHFTANYIDNTASLPNVTVEFHTAFNTEDDYGEILLQHLSTLPQVTTHCFDNSSNAATGHCVVLTSSVSSERTFFTHRGAMNHLNPAPLSPPTTASHFHLTGLMNMTLVLDTLRSSPSTSPILLTLKSHHSNGRTTSLVPQFSPNPSDYSLISHLLPYTTYLILSENEATSIASSITKTSEDYVKFFTKNVEYTIVTKGSLGACIIKRNSGIILTSSSPLVHSVVDSTGAGDAFAAGFLKSFKMEEKDMLESLRIGCAYGGAACMKLGATVALERVNELVKTVDVSLESSSFNDSGKEVFCVFDFDQTLTCVETSEFHFSSDNKVASVNQVFGSQHRMNMIVEMLKELKGKGCRISILSNNSSFVIRKCLRKLCPEAESCFERISGFEDVQCNNLGMPCSKSVSILDIIGRNSSNSSSRSVIFIDDNKTNIRDVQKIEGGVETKLIARGGMDEADIQEIIDWAGQQLNT
;
A
#
# COMPACT_ATOMS: atom_id res chain seq x y z
N MET A 1 10.65 5.63 -35.81
CA MET A 1 9.33 5.03 -36.10
C MET A 1 8.37 5.63 -35.10
N SER A 2 7.30 6.31 -35.54
CA SER A 2 6.28 6.80 -34.61
C SER A 2 5.70 5.60 -33.87
N SER A 3 5.81 5.56 -32.54
CA SER A 3 5.09 4.56 -31.74
C SER A 3 3.60 4.71 -32.03
N SER A 4 2.89 3.59 -32.20
CA SER A 4 1.43 3.62 -32.31
C SER A 4 0.86 4.21 -31.01
N PRO A 5 -0.16 5.08 -31.09
CA PRO A 5 -0.77 5.67 -29.89
C PRO A 5 -1.30 4.57 -28.97
N LEU A 6 -1.08 4.72 -27.66
CA LEU A 6 -1.58 3.82 -26.64
C LEU A 6 -3.11 3.86 -26.63
N HIS A 7 -3.74 2.70 -26.76
CA HIS A 7 -5.16 2.53 -26.52
C HIS A 7 -5.36 1.96 -25.11
N LEU A 8 -5.96 2.76 -24.23
CA LEU A 8 -6.27 2.37 -22.86
C LEU A 8 -7.77 2.10 -22.74
N THR A 9 -8.13 0.84 -22.55
CA THR A 9 -9.51 0.46 -22.23
C THR A 9 -9.62 0.30 -20.73
N VAL A 10 -10.52 1.06 -20.10
CA VAL A 10 -10.81 1.00 -18.67
C VAL A 10 -12.22 0.45 -18.46
N ILE A 11 -12.36 -0.56 -17.61
CA ILE A 11 -13.65 -0.94 -17.04
C ILE A 11 -13.59 -0.66 -15.54
N GLY A 12 -14.48 0.20 -15.06
CA GLY A 12 -14.40 0.70 -13.70
C GLY A 12 -15.73 1.13 -13.14
N ASP A 13 -15.78 1.14 -11.81
CA ASP A 13 -16.90 1.67 -11.05
C ASP A 13 -16.93 3.20 -11.02
N VAL A 14 -18.13 3.72 -10.86
CA VAL A 14 -18.41 5.13 -10.58
C VAL A 14 -19.44 5.24 -9.47
N PHE A 15 -19.26 6.24 -8.63
CA PHE A 15 -20.07 6.54 -7.47
C PHE A 15 -20.15 8.04 -7.27
N VAL A 16 -21.22 8.54 -6.65
CA VAL A 16 -21.17 9.86 -6.01
C VAL A 16 -20.83 9.68 -4.54
N ASP A 17 -19.73 10.29 -4.10
CA ASP A 17 -19.33 10.31 -2.70
C ASP A 17 -20.09 11.45 -1.98
N VAL A 18 -20.89 11.08 -0.99
CA VAL A 18 -21.69 11.98 -0.15
C VAL A 18 -21.01 12.09 1.20
N THR A 19 -20.20 13.13 1.39
CA THR A 19 -19.41 13.31 2.62
C THR A 19 -20.19 14.13 3.63
N ILE A 20 -20.37 13.55 4.81
CA ILE A 20 -21.03 14.14 5.96
C ILE A 20 -20.01 14.23 7.10
N GLN A 21 -19.77 15.44 7.61
CA GLN A 21 -18.95 15.64 8.79
C GLN A 21 -19.84 15.74 10.03
N THR A 22 -19.59 14.89 11.03
CA THR A 22 -20.39 14.80 12.26
C THR A 22 -19.49 14.70 13.49
N PRO A 23 -19.85 15.30 14.64
CA PRO A 23 -19.14 15.09 15.91
C PRO A 23 -19.33 13.68 16.48
N ASN A 24 -20.33 12.94 16.00
CA ASN A 24 -20.63 11.59 16.45
C ASN A 24 -20.99 10.69 15.26
N LEU A 25 -20.15 9.67 15.02
CA LEU A 25 -20.38 8.65 13.97
C LEU A 25 -21.55 7.70 14.30
N GLN A 26 -22.00 7.66 15.56
CA GLN A 26 -23.14 6.87 16.03
C GLN A 26 -24.12 7.78 16.79
N PRO A 27 -24.85 8.66 16.10
CA PRO A 27 -25.81 9.54 16.74
C PRO A 27 -26.90 8.72 17.46
N PRO A 28 -27.40 9.16 18.63
CA PRO A 28 -28.45 8.43 19.36
C PRO A 28 -29.69 8.21 18.48
N PRO A 29 -30.36 7.04 18.58
CA PRO A 29 -31.60 6.80 17.85
C PRO A 29 -32.64 7.91 18.11
N GLY A 30 -33.21 8.46 17.04
CA GLY A 30 -34.20 9.55 17.11
C GLY A 30 -33.62 10.95 17.37
N SER A 31 -32.29 11.09 17.44
CA SER A 31 -31.65 12.40 17.55
C SER A 31 -31.66 13.17 16.23
N ASP A 32 -31.65 14.49 16.35
CA ASP A 32 -31.41 15.42 15.24
C ASP A 32 -30.05 16.09 15.49
N THR A 33 -29.11 15.91 14.56
CA THR A 33 -27.71 16.36 14.71
C THR A 33 -27.42 17.45 13.69
N LEU A 34 -27.10 18.65 14.18
CA LEU A 34 -26.64 19.74 13.32
C LEU A 34 -25.26 19.43 12.74
N ILE A 35 -25.15 19.53 11.43
CA ILE A 35 -23.92 19.26 10.67
C ILE A 35 -23.60 20.44 9.72
N PRO A 36 -22.33 20.59 9.32
CA PRO A 36 -21.96 21.47 8.21
C PRO A 36 -22.62 21.02 6.90
N PRO A 37 -22.56 21.86 5.83
CA PRO A 37 -23.05 21.49 4.51
C PRO A 37 -22.48 20.15 4.04
N VAL A 38 -23.38 19.26 3.60
CA VAL A 38 -23.03 17.99 2.97
C VAL A 38 -22.33 18.27 1.66
N LYS A 39 -21.24 17.55 1.39
CA LYS A 39 -20.50 17.67 0.14
C LYS A 39 -20.75 16.45 -0.73
N THR A 40 -20.98 16.68 -2.01
CA THR A 40 -21.04 15.63 -3.03
C THR A 40 -19.86 15.78 -3.98
N ALA A 41 -19.27 14.66 -4.36
CA ALA A 41 -18.16 14.63 -5.31
C ALA A 41 -18.26 13.38 -6.19
N PRO A 42 -17.76 13.43 -7.44
CA PRO A 42 -17.55 12.22 -8.22
C PRO A 42 -16.52 11.33 -7.52
N GLY A 43 -16.81 10.03 -7.47
CA GLY A 43 -16.01 9.01 -6.80
C GLY A 43 -16.15 7.65 -7.46
N GLY A 44 -15.52 6.63 -6.86
CA GLY A 44 -15.35 5.31 -7.45
C GLY A 44 -13.99 5.15 -8.12
N SER A 45 -13.42 3.96 -8.01
CA SER A 45 -12.04 3.70 -8.40
C SER A 45 -11.80 3.97 -9.89
N GLY A 46 -12.78 3.66 -10.75
CA GLY A 46 -12.74 3.95 -12.19
C GLY A 46 -12.56 5.44 -12.51
N ILE A 47 -13.46 6.28 -11.99
CA ILE A 47 -13.40 7.73 -12.27
C ILE A 47 -12.21 8.39 -11.57
N ASN A 48 -11.84 7.94 -10.37
CA ASN A 48 -10.67 8.44 -9.65
C ASN A 48 -9.39 8.17 -10.44
N PHE A 49 -9.21 6.92 -10.90
CA PHE A 49 -8.09 6.53 -11.74
C PHE A 49 -7.99 7.44 -12.98
N LEU A 50 -9.09 7.65 -13.70
CA LEU A 50 -9.12 8.48 -14.91
C LEU A 50 -8.84 9.95 -14.62
N THR A 51 -9.39 10.47 -13.52
CA THR A 51 -9.12 11.83 -13.04
C THR A 51 -7.63 12.02 -12.85
N HIS A 52 -6.97 11.11 -12.13
CA HIS A 52 -5.53 11.17 -11.89
C HIS A 52 -4.69 10.92 -13.15
N PHE A 53 -5.10 9.98 -13.99
CA PHE A 53 -4.40 9.64 -15.23
C PHE A 53 -4.34 10.83 -16.18
N THR A 54 -5.47 11.55 -16.29
CA THR A 54 -5.63 12.70 -17.18
C THR A 54 -5.26 14.05 -16.54
N ALA A 55 -5.05 14.10 -15.23
CA ALA A 55 -4.93 15.33 -14.46
C ALA A 55 -3.99 16.40 -15.06
N ASN A 56 -2.82 16.02 -15.61
CA ASN A 56 -1.85 16.97 -16.17
C ASN A 56 -2.39 17.77 -17.39
N TYR A 57 -3.52 17.34 -17.92
CA TYR A 57 -4.11 17.81 -19.17
C TYR A 57 -5.50 18.43 -18.99
N ILE A 58 -6.08 18.39 -17.78
CA ILE A 58 -7.41 18.96 -17.50
C ILE A 58 -7.39 20.50 -17.67
N ASP A 59 -6.35 21.17 -17.18
CA ASP A 59 -6.28 22.65 -17.17
C ASP A 59 -5.51 23.26 -18.37
N ASN A 60 -4.75 22.46 -19.13
CA ASN A 60 -3.73 22.99 -20.04
C ASN A 60 -4.17 23.16 -21.50
N THR A 61 -5.43 22.89 -21.88
CA THR A 61 -5.88 22.79 -23.30
C THR A 61 -5.07 21.80 -24.17
N ALA A 62 -4.08 21.13 -23.58
CA ALA A 62 -3.17 20.22 -24.24
C ALA A 62 -3.84 18.85 -24.31
N SER A 63 -3.92 18.29 -25.51
CA SER A 63 -4.28 16.88 -25.70
C SER A 63 -3.29 15.98 -24.95
N LEU A 64 -3.78 14.94 -24.27
CA LEU A 64 -2.95 13.79 -23.90
C LEU A 64 -2.24 13.28 -25.17
N PRO A 65 -0.90 13.39 -25.25
CA PRO A 65 -0.18 13.01 -26.45
C PRO A 65 -0.22 11.49 -26.60
N ASN A 66 -0.58 11.02 -27.80
CA ASN A 66 -0.46 9.62 -28.21
C ASN A 66 -1.18 8.60 -27.30
N VAL A 67 -2.32 8.96 -26.70
CA VAL A 67 -3.20 8.02 -25.98
C VAL A 67 -4.68 8.27 -26.28
N THR A 68 -5.44 7.21 -26.49
CA THR A 68 -6.91 7.21 -26.55
C THR A 68 -7.45 6.39 -25.39
N VAL A 69 -8.44 6.91 -24.68
CA VAL A 69 -9.05 6.22 -23.53
C VAL A 69 -10.50 5.88 -23.81
N GLU A 70 -10.86 4.61 -23.66
CA GLU A 70 -12.24 4.11 -23.66
C GLU A 70 -12.61 3.71 -22.23
N PHE A 71 -13.69 4.27 -21.68
CA PHE A 71 -14.14 3.98 -20.32
C PHE A 71 -15.51 3.33 -20.33
N HIS A 72 -15.62 2.11 -19.82
CA HIS A 72 -16.87 1.38 -19.69
C HIS A 72 -17.32 1.36 -18.23
N THR A 73 -18.53 1.87 -17.99
CA THR A 73 -19.09 1.98 -16.63
C THR A 73 -20.63 1.96 -16.65
N ALA A 74 -21.29 2.04 -15.49
CA ALA A 74 -22.75 2.06 -15.40
C ALA A 74 -23.22 3.04 -14.32
N PHE A 75 -24.07 3.99 -14.71
CA PHE A 75 -24.79 4.92 -13.84
C PHE A 75 -26.05 5.38 -14.56
N ASN A 76 -27.00 5.97 -13.84
CA ASN A 76 -28.23 6.48 -14.43
C ASN A 76 -27.98 7.89 -14.97
N THR A 77 -28.11 8.09 -16.28
CA THR A 77 -27.81 9.39 -16.88
C THR A 77 -28.90 10.44 -16.65
N GLU A 78 -30.03 10.05 -16.07
CA GLU A 78 -31.23 10.88 -15.87
C GLU A 78 -31.46 11.28 -14.40
N ASP A 79 -30.59 10.90 -13.45
CA ASP A 79 -30.69 11.32 -12.05
C ASP A 79 -29.62 12.33 -11.62
N ASP A 80 -29.86 13.04 -10.50
CA ASP A 80 -29.01 14.14 -10.02
C ASP A 80 -27.56 13.70 -9.79
N TYR A 81 -27.35 12.46 -9.33
CA TYR A 81 -26.02 11.91 -9.11
C TYR A 81 -25.32 11.54 -10.42
N GLY A 82 -26.08 11.03 -11.40
CA GLY A 82 -25.61 10.82 -12.76
C GLY A 82 -25.18 12.10 -13.43
N GLU A 83 -25.91 13.21 -13.22
CA GLU A 83 -25.51 14.52 -13.72
C GLU A 83 -24.15 14.95 -13.17
N ILE A 84 -23.88 14.76 -11.87
CA ILE A 84 -22.58 15.04 -11.26
C ILE A 84 -21.47 14.24 -11.95
N LEU A 85 -21.71 12.95 -12.21
CA LEU A 85 -20.73 12.08 -12.90
C LEU A 85 -20.51 12.50 -14.36
N LEU A 86 -21.58 12.83 -15.09
CA LEU A 86 -21.50 13.31 -16.48
C LEU A 86 -20.73 14.62 -16.58
N GLN A 87 -21.02 15.58 -15.69
CA GLN A 87 -20.32 16.85 -15.62
C GLN A 87 -18.83 16.60 -15.39
N HIS A 88 -18.44 15.76 -14.44
CA HIS A 88 -17.03 15.44 -14.21
C HIS A 88 -16.37 14.73 -15.39
N LEU A 89 -17.00 13.69 -15.94
CA LEU A 89 -16.49 12.96 -17.10
C LEU A 89 -16.28 13.88 -18.32
N SER A 90 -17.15 14.88 -18.51
CA SER A 90 -17.01 15.86 -19.59
C SER A 90 -15.77 16.76 -19.47
N THR A 91 -15.19 16.87 -18.27
CA THR A 91 -13.93 17.60 -18.04
C THR A 91 -12.69 16.76 -18.37
N LEU A 92 -12.82 15.44 -18.51
CA LEU A 92 -11.68 14.55 -18.73
C LEU A 92 -11.29 14.54 -20.22
N PRO A 93 -10.06 14.98 -20.58
CA PRO A 93 -9.67 15.07 -21.97
C PRO A 93 -9.51 13.69 -22.62
N GLN A 94 -10.01 13.53 -23.84
CA GLN A 94 -9.85 12.33 -24.69
C GLN A 94 -10.28 11.01 -24.04
N VAL A 95 -11.27 11.06 -23.13
CA VAL A 95 -11.96 9.90 -22.58
C VAL A 95 -13.29 9.72 -23.30
N THR A 96 -13.47 8.59 -23.98
CA THR A 96 -14.76 8.19 -24.55
C THR A 96 -15.47 7.29 -23.56
N THR A 97 -16.60 7.74 -23.01
CA THR A 97 -17.36 6.97 -22.02
C THR A 97 -18.47 6.15 -22.68
N HIS A 98 -18.46 4.84 -22.42
CA HIS A 98 -19.52 3.89 -22.74
C HIS A 98 -20.29 3.57 -21.45
N CYS A 99 -21.38 4.29 -21.22
CA CYS A 99 -22.24 4.05 -20.08
C CYS A 99 -23.28 2.97 -20.41
N PHE A 100 -23.32 1.92 -19.59
CA PHE A 100 -24.39 0.93 -19.59
C PHE A 100 -25.56 1.47 -18.77
N ASP A 101 -26.41 2.26 -19.42
CA ASP A 101 -27.68 2.69 -18.87
C ASP A 101 -28.71 1.61 -19.21
N ASN A 102 -28.84 0.61 -18.33
CA ASN A 102 -29.91 -0.36 -18.50
C ASN A 102 -31.22 0.35 -18.12
N SER A 103 -32.23 0.24 -18.98
CA SER A 103 -33.57 0.86 -18.86
C SER A 103 -34.41 0.40 -17.65
N SER A 104 -33.76 0.04 -16.54
CA SER A 104 -34.31 -0.57 -15.34
C SER A 104 -34.60 0.42 -14.20
N ASN A 105 -34.58 1.75 -14.45
CA ASN A 105 -34.74 2.80 -13.43
C ASN A 105 -33.81 2.62 -12.21
N ALA A 106 -32.63 2.00 -12.39
CA ALA A 106 -31.68 1.85 -11.29
C ALA A 106 -31.11 3.23 -10.94
N ALA A 107 -30.97 3.55 -9.66
CA ALA A 107 -30.32 4.79 -9.26
C ALA A 107 -28.81 4.74 -9.53
N THR A 108 -28.17 5.89 -9.70
CA THR A 108 -26.72 6.03 -9.70
C THR A 108 -26.14 5.55 -8.36
N GLY A 109 -25.03 4.82 -8.44
CA GLY A 109 -24.31 4.38 -7.26
C GLY A 109 -23.82 5.58 -6.43
N HIS A 110 -23.86 5.46 -5.11
CA HIS A 110 -23.32 6.46 -4.21
C HIS A 110 -22.70 5.85 -2.96
N CYS A 111 -21.72 6.54 -2.37
CA CYS A 111 -21.12 6.17 -1.10
C CYS A 111 -21.29 7.30 -0.10
N VAL A 112 -22.06 7.06 0.97
CA VAL A 112 -22.16 8.01 2.07
C VAL A 112 -20.97 7.80 3.00
N VAL A 113 -20.16 8.83 3.18
CA VAL A 113 -18.98 8.82 4.04
C VAL A 113 -19.26 9.70 5.25
N LEU A 114 -19.41 9.08 6.42
CA LEU A 114 -19.44 9.78 7.69
C LEU A 114 -18.01 10.00 8.16
N THR A 115 -17.61 11.25 8.35
CA THR A 115 -16.31 11.64 8.91
C THR A 115 -16.51 12.25 10.29
N SER A 116 -15.66 11.86 11.24
CA SER A 116 -15.68 12.47 12.57
C SER A 116 -15.05 13.87 12.52
N SER A 117 -15.67 14.86 13.17
CA SER A 117 -15.05 16.19 13.35
C SER A 117 -14.06 16.25 14.51
N VAL A 118 -14.01 15.21 15.35
CA VAL A 118 -13.21 15.14 16.57
C VAL A 118 -12.18 14.01 16.56
N SER A 119 -12.23 13.12 15.57
CA SER A 119 -11.26 12.04 15.35
C SER A 119 -11.00 11.85 13.85
N SER A 120 -9.98 11.08 13.49
CA SER A 120 -9.67 10.73 12.09
C SER A 120 -10.52 9.58 11.52
N GLU A 121 -11.49 9.09 12.29
CA GLU A 121 -12.31 7.92 11.95
C GLU A 121 -13.38 8.23 10.90
N ARG A 122 -13.73 7.20 10.12
CA ARG A 122 -14.70 7.29 9.03
C ARG A 122 -15.54 6.03 8.90
N THR A 123 -16.76 6.17 8.39
CA THR A 123 -17.66 5.04 8.12
C THR A 123 -18.31 5.21 6.75
N PHE A 124 -18.34 4.12 5.99
CA PHE A 124 -18.83 4.10 4.62
C PHE A 124 -20.16 3.34 4.53
N PHE A 125 -21.12 3.91 3.79
CA PHE A 125 -22.37 3.25 3.41
C PHE A 125 -22.50 3.31 1.89
N THR A 126 -22.26 2.19 1.22
CA THR A 126 -22.24 2.14 -0.24
C THR A 126 -23.54 1.56 -0.78
N HIS A 127 -24.21 2.31 -1.65
CA HIS A 127 -25.25 1.81 -2.52
C HIS A 127 -24.70 1.62 -3.92
N ARG A 128 -24.70 0.37 -4.42
CA ARG A 128 -24.10 0.04 -5.73
C ARG A 128 -24.89 0.59 -6.94
N GLY A 129 -26.21 0.75 -6.83
CA GLY A 129 -27.02 1.31 -7.91
C GLY A 129 -26.85 0.57 -9.23
N ALA A 130 -26.79 1.31 -10.34
CA ALA A 130 -26.59 0.78 -11.70
C ALA A 130 -25.31 -0.06 -11.86
N MET A 131 -24.28 0.12 -11.03
CA MET A 131 -23.06 -0.72 -11.06
C MET A 131 -23.35 -2.20 -10.78
N ASN A 132 -24.47 -2.53 -10.13
CA ASN A 132 -24.91 -3.92 -9.98
C ASN A 132 -25.18 -4.60 -11.33
N HIS A 133 -25.46 -3.84 -12.37
CA HIS A 133 -25.87 -4.31 -13.69
C HIS A 133 -24.81 -4.12 -14.77
N LEU A 134 -23.62 -3.60 -14.43
CA LEU A 134 -22.53 -3.45 -15.37
C LEU A 134 -22.19 -4.82 -15.99
N ASN A 135 -22.42 -4.95 -17.29
CA ASN A 135 -22.21 -6.18 -18.04
C ASN A 135 -21.60 -5.86 -19.41
N PRO A 136 -20.32 -5.48 -19.45
CA PRO A 136 -19.65 -5.19 -20.71
C PRO A 136 -19.59 -6.44 -21.57
N ALA A 137 -19.89 -6.30 -22.87
CA ALA A 137 -19.59 -7.36 -23.83
C ALA A 137 -18.07 -7.64 -23.85
N PRO A 138 -17.62 -8.86 -24.18
CA PRO A 138 -16.20 -9.16 -24.27
C PRO A 138 -15.49 -8.21 -25.25
N LEU A 139 -14.43 -7.54 -24.77
CA LEU A 139 -13.65 -6.59 -25.57
C LEU A 139 -12.36 -7.26 -26.07
N SER A 140 -11.98 -6.95 -27.30
CA SER A 140 -10.69 -7.36 -27.88
C SER A 140 -9.80 -6.14 -28.04
N PRO A 141 -8.46 -6.30 -27.92
CA PRO A 141 -7.56 -5.17 -28.06
C PRO A 141 -7.69 -4.55 -29.46
N PRO A 142 -7.99 -3.25 -29.57
CA PRO A 142 -8.23 -2.62 -30.87
C PRO A 142 -6.94 -2.38 -31.65
N THR A 143 -5.79 -2.32 -30.95
CA THR A 143 -4.48 -2.10 -31.58
C THR A 143 -3.38 -2.92 -30.92
N THR A 144 -2.19 -2.92 -31.51
CA THR A 144 -0.99 -3.48 -30.88
C THR A 144 -0.57 -2.68 -29.66
N ALA A 145 -0.72 -1.36 -29.63
CA ALA A 145 -0.41 -0.56 -28.45
C ALA A 145 -1.62 -0.50 -27.50
N SER A 146 -2.16 -1.66 -27.06
CA SER A 146 -3.32 -1.70 -26.16
C SER A 146 -2.96 -2.10 -24.72
N HIS A 147 -3.61 -1.46 -23.75
CA HIS A 147 -3.62 -1.86 -22.35
C HIS A 147 -5.06 -1.91 -21.84
N PHE A 148 -5.41 -2.99 -21.14
CA PHE A 148 -6.72 -3.13 -20.49
C PHE A 148 -6.58 -2.97 -18.99
N HIS A 149 -7.29 -2.01 -18.39
CA HIS A 149 -7.29 -1.73 -16.96
C HIS A 149 -8.68 -2.04 -16.38
N LEU A 150 -8.73 -2.98 -15.44
CA LEU A 150 -9.93 -3.31 -14.68
C LEU A 150 -9.77 -2.79 -13.26
N THR A 151 -10.67 -1.93 -12.81
CA THR A 151 -10.61 -1.36 -11.47
C THR A 151 -11.98 -1.38 -10.78
N GLY A 152 -12.02 -1.37 -9.45
CA GLY A 152 -13.29 -1.41 -8.70
C GLY A 152 -14.06 -2.72 -8.83
N LEU A 153 -13.39 -3.84 -9.13
CA LEU A 153 -14.03 -5.14 -9.40
C LEU A 153 -14.99 -5.57 -8.27
N MET A 154 -14.62 -5.33 -7.00
CA MET A 154 -15.46 -5.71 -5.85
C MET A 154 -16.80 -4.94 -5.78
N ASN A 155 -16.97 -3.89 -6.59
CA ASN A 155 -18.22 -3.13 -6.70
C ASN A 155 -19.12 -3.57 -7.88
N MET A 156 -18.68 -4.53 -8.71
CA MET A 156 -19.40 -4.99 -9.90
C MET A 156 -20.16 -6.30 -9.65
N THR A 157 -21.33 -6.22 -9.01
CA THR A 157 -22.08 -7.40 -8.53
C THR A 157 -22.32 -8.45 -9.62
N LEU A 158 -22.86 -8.08 -10.79
CA LEU A 158 -23.12 -9.04 -11.87
C LEU A 158 -21.84 -9.68 -12.43
N VAL A 159 -20.72 -8.95 -12.45
CA VAL A 159 -19.41 -9.51 -12.83
C VAL A 159 -19.00 -10.59 -11.81
N LEU A 160 -19.10 -10.30 -10.52
CA LEU A 160 -18.78 -11.26 -9.45
C LEU A 160 -19.70 -12.48 -9.48
N ASP A 161 -20.99 -12.28 -9.70
CA ASP A 161 -21.97 -13.37 -9.81
C ASP A 161 -21.69 -14.25 -11.03
N THR A 162 -21.28 -13.64 -12.15
CA THR A 162 -20.89 -14.39 -13.34
C THR A 162 -19.60 -15.16 -13.11
N LEU A 163 -18.60 -14.57 -12.44
CA LEU A 163 -17.38 -15.29 -12.05
C LEU A 163 -17.67 -16.46 -11.10
N ARG A 164 -18.67 -16.32 -10.22
CA ARG A 164 -19.06 -17.36 -9.27
C ARG A 164 -19.83 -18.51 -9.94
N SER A 165 -20.77 -18.18 -10.81
CA SER A 165 -21.71 -19.14 -11.40
C SER A 165 -21.25 -19.72 -12.75
N SER A 166 -20.52 -18.95 -13.54
CA SER A 166 -20.11 -19.31 -14.91
C SER A 166 -18.80 -18.62 -15.30
N PRO A 167 -17.68 -18.89 -14.60
CA PRO A 167 -16.42 -18.17 -14.80
C PRO A 167 -15.90 -18.25 -16.24
N SER A 168 -16.07 -19.38 -16.92
CA SER A 168 -15.58 -19.59 -18.29
C SER A 168 -16.24 -18.68 -19.33
N THR A 169 -17.45 -18.18 -19.06
CA THR A 169 -18.20 -17.29 -19.95
C THR A 169 -18.24 -15.84 -19.43
N SER A 170 -17.54 -15.53 -18.33
CA SER A 170 -17.44 -14.17 -17.81
C SER A 170 -16.85 -13.22 -18.86
N PRO A 171 -17.56 -12.15 -19.26
CA PRO A 171 -17.05 -11.22 -20.27
C PRO A 171 -15.74 -10.55 -19.89
N ILE A 172 -15.55 -10.28 -18.60
CA ILE A 172 -14.30 -9.74 -18.06
C ILE A 172 -13.14 -10.74 -18.22
N LEU A 173 -13.37 -12.02 -17.90
CA LEU A 173 -12.35 -13.05 -18.11
C LEU A 173 -12.02 -13.21 -19.59
N LEU A 174 -13.03 -13.20 -20.46
CA LEU A 174 -12.83 -13.29 -21.91
C LEU A 174 -12.04 -12.09 -22.46
N THR A 175 -12.29 -10.89 -21.93
CA THR A 175 -11.54 -9.67 -22.28
C THR A 175 -10.07 -9.78 -21.88
N LEU A 176 -9.79 -10.19 -20.65
CA LEU A 176 -8.42 -10.40 -20.16
C LEU A 176 -7.68 -11.48 -20.99
N LYS A 177 -8.36 -12.61 -21.27
CA LYS A 177 -7.83 -13.67 -22.14
C LYS A 177 -7.49 -13.17 -23.52
N SER A 178 -8.37 -12.37 -24.14
CA SER A 178 -8.17 -11.80 -25.48
C SER A 178 -6.95 -10.87 -25.51
N HIS A 179 -6.80 -10.00 -24.52
CA HIS A 179 -5.61 -9.14 -24.42
C HIS A 179 -4.33 -9.96 -24.23
N HIS A 180 -4.35 -10.90 -23.29
CA HIS A 180 -3.19 -11.74 -22.99
C HIS A 180 -2.74 -12.58 -24.19
N SER A 181 -3.67 -13.25 -24.89
CA SER A 181 -3.35 -14.10 -26.05
C SER A 181 -2.82 -13.30 -27.24
N ASN A 182 -3.18 -12.01 -27.35
CA ASN A 182 -2.65 -11.09 -28.34
C ASN A 182 -1.34 -10.41 -27.90
N GLY A 183 -0.75 -10.81 -26.76
CA GLY A 183 0.48 -10.21 -26.23
C GLY A 183 0.31 -8.77 -25.74
N ARG A 184 -0.92 -8.39 -25.37
CA ARG A 184 -1.23 -7.10 -24.75
C ARG A 184 -1.23 -7.24 -23.23
N THR A 185 -0.92 -6.15 -22.55
CA THR A 185 -0.85 -6.13 -21.08
C THR A 185 -2.20 -5.79 -20.47
N THR A 186 -2.44 -6.33 -19.29
CA THR A 186 -3.65 -6.08 -18.50
C THR A 186 -3.28 -5.62 -17.09
N SER A 187 -4.14 -4.84 -16.45
CA SER A 187 -3.99 -4.52 -15.03
C SER A 187 -5.31 -4.69 -14.28
N LEU A 188 -5.20 -5.05 -13.00
CA LEU A 188 -6.33 -5.29 -12.11
C LEU A 188 -6.09 -4.55 -10.78
N VAL A 189 -7.07 -3.74 -10.39
CA VAL A 189 -7.23 -3.16 -9.06
C VAL A 189 -8.55 -3.71 -8.48
N PRO A 190 -8.51 -4.66 -7.54
CA PRO A 190 -9.73 -5.30 -7.04
C PRO A 190 -10.67 -4.34 -6.30
N GLN A 191 -10.10 -3.39 -5.54
CA GLN A 191 -10.77 -2.60 -4.49
C GLN A 191 -11.19 -3.45 -3.27
N PHE A 192 -11.43 -2.78 -2.14
CA PHE A 192 -11.92 -3.39 -0.92
C PHE A 192 -13.25 -4.13 -1.12
N SER A 193 -13.34 -5.35 -0.57
CA SER A 193 -14.59 -6.09 -0.47
C SER A 193 -15.12 -6.11 0.98
N PRO A 194 -16.41 -5.78 1.21
CA PRO A 194 -17.05 -6.02 2.50
C PRO A 194 -17.26 -7.51 2.81
N ASN A 195 -17.13 -8.38 1.80
CA ASN A 195 -17.21 -9.82 1.93
C ASN A 195 -15.88 -10.46 1.49
N PRO A 196 -14.98 -10.78 2.43
CA PRO A 196 -13.66 -11.34 2.11
C PRO A 196 -13.69 -12.63 1.28
N SER A 197 -14.80 -13.36 1.29
CA SER A 197 -14.93 -14.57 0.46
C SER A 197 -14.92 -14.27 -1.05
N ASP A 198 -15.37 -13.08 -1.46
CA ASP A 198 -15.41 -12.66 -2.87
C ASP A 198 -14.00 -12.52 -3.48
N TYR A 199 -12.96 -12.28 -2.66
CA TYR A 199 -11.57 -12.26 -3.14
C TYR A 199 -11.12 -13.58 -3.77
N SER A 200 -11.71 -14.71 -3.39
CA SER A 200 -11.40 -16.01 -4.01
C SER A 200 -11.74 -16.04 -5.51
N LEU A 201 -12.72 -15.24 -5.96
CA LEU A 201 -13.14 -15.17 -7.36
C LEU A 201 -12.04 -14.56 -8.26
N ILE A 202 -11.15 -13.76 -7.68
CA ILE A 202 -10.02 -13.13 -8.41
C ILE A 202 -9.07 -14.20 -8.96
N SER A 203 -9.01 -15.39 -8.35
CA SER A 203 -8.19 -16.52 -8.84
C SER A 203 -8.44 -16.87 -10.31
N HIS A 204 -9.67 -16.66 -10.81
CA HIS A 204 -10.00 -16.86 -12.22
C HIS A 204 -9.29 -15.87 -13.16
N LEU A 205 -8.97 -14.66 -12.67
CA LEU A 205 -8.43 -13.54 -13.44
C LEU A 205 -6.90 -13.48 -13.39
N LEU A 206 -6.28 -13.94 -12.30
CA LEU A 206 -4.83 -13.86 -12.06
C LEU A 206 -3.97 -14.37 -13.23
N PRO A 207 -4.28 -15.52 -13.88
CA PRO A 207 -3.44 -16.04 -14.97
C PRO A 207 -3.33 -15.11 -16.19
N TYR A 208 -4.29 -14.19 -16.34
CA TYR A 208 -4.38 -13.26 -17.47
C TYR A 208 -4.14 -11.81 -17.05
N THR A 209 -3.65 -11.59 -15.82
CA THR A 209 -3.34 -10.28 -15.26
C THR A 209 -1.83 -10.03 -15.33
N THR A 210 -1.40 -9.00 -16.06
CA THR A 210 0.02 -8.60 -16.12
C THR A 210 0.42 -7.83 -14.86
N TYR A 211 -0.35 -6.81 -14.48
CA TYR A 211 -0.10 -5.97 -13.30
C TYR A 211 -1.27 -6.06 -12.33
N LEU A 212 -1.09 -6.74 -11.20
CA LEU A 212 -2.04 -6.68 -10.10
C LEU A 212 -1.61 -5.57 -9.15
N ILE A 213 -2.44 -4.53 -8.98
CA ILE A 213 -2.14 -3.38 -8.13
C ILE A 213 -3.12 -3.40 -6.96
N LEU A 214 -2.60 -3.45 -5.73
CA LEU A 214 -3.41 -3.60 -4.53
C LEU A 214 -2.69 -3.09 -3.27
N SER A 215 -3.44 -2.91 -2.20
CA SER A 215 -2.90 -2.64 -0.85
C SER A 215 -2.42 -3.91 -0.16
N GLU A 216 -1.55 -3.79 0.83
CA GLU A 216 -1.08 -4.94 1.62
C GLU A 216 -2.21 -5.73 2.30
N ASN A 217 -3.26 -5.04 2.73
CA ASN A 217 -4.46 -5.67 3.30
C ASN A 217 -5.21 -6.51 2.28
N GLU A 218 -5.38 -6.00 1.06
CA GLU A 218 -5.98 -6.75 -0.06
C GLU A 218 -5.07 -7.91 -0.48
N ALA A 219 -3.75 -7.71 -0.51
CA ALA A 219 -2.77 -8.76 -0.81
C ALA A 219 -2.94 -9.96 0.11
N THR A 220 -2.96 -9.67 1.42
CA THR A 220 -3.10 -10.65 2.49
C THR A 220 -4.46 -11.34 2.43
N SER A 221 -5.53 -10.57 2.20
CA SER A 221 -6.89 -11.09 2.11
C SER A 221 -7.07 -12.00 0.90
N ILE A 222 -6.54 -11.62 -0.27
CA ILE A 222 -6.61 -12.41 -1.50
C ILE A 222 -5.82 -13.71 -1.36
N ALA A 223 -4.58 -13.64 -0.90
CA ALA A 223 -3.75 -14.83 -0.66
C ALA A 223 -4.48 -15.79 0.29
N SER A 224 -4.93 -15.29 1.45
CA SER A 224 -5.61 -16.11 2.47
C SER A 224 -6.94 -16.69 1.97
N SER A 225 -7.74 -15.91 1.24
CA SER A 225 -9.03 -16.35 0.71
C SER A 225 -8.90 -17.43 -0.36
N ILE A 226 -7.81 -17.44 -1.13
CA ILE A 226 -7.58 -18.43 -2.20
C ILE A 226 -6.93 -19.70 -1.63
N THR A 227 -5.90 -19.56 -0.79
CA THR A 227 -5.15 -20.70 -0.26
C THR A 227 -5.86 -21.38 0.91
N LYS A 228 -6.81 -20.69 1.55
CA LYS A 228 -7.46 -21.09 2.80
C LYS A 228 -6.46 -21.26 3.96
N THR A 229 -5.30 -20.60 3.89
CA THR A 229 -4.25 -20.59 4.92
C THR A 229 -3.71 -19.18 5.11
N SER A 230 -2.96 -18.90 6.17
CA SER A 230 -2.26 -17.62 6.37
C SER A 230 -0.95 -17.56 5.55
N GLU A 231 -0.96 -18.01 4.29
CA GLU A 231 0.23 -17.99 3.43
C GLU A 231 0.70 -16.54 3.24
N ASP A 232 2.01 -16.35 3.31
CA ASP A 232 2.66 -15.08 2.97
C ASP A 232 2.28 -14.68 1.54
N TYR A 233 1.64 -13.51 1.41
CA TYR A 233 1.16 -13.01 0.12
C TYR A 233 2.30 -12.88 -0.90
N VAL A 234 3.53 -12.63 -0.46
CA VAL A 234 4.70 -12.57 -1.36
C VAL A 234 4.92 -13.92 -2.02
N LYS A 235 4.91 -15.01 -1.24
CA LYS A 235 5.07 -16.39 -1.77
C LYS A 235 3.92 -16.77 -2.69
N PHE A 236 2.70 -16.39 -2.34
CA PHE A 236 1.53 -16.61 -3.18
C PHE A 236 1.67 -15.90 -4.53
N PHE A 237 1.93 -14.60 -4.54
CA PHE A 237 1.98 -13.84 -5.80
C PHE A 237 3.20 -14.15 -6.66
N THR A 238 4.33 -14.56 -6.05
CA THR A 238 5.50 -15.07 -6.78
C THR A 238 5.18 -16.27 -7.67
N LYS A 239 4.08 -17.00 -7.41
CA LYS A 239 3.66 -18.16 -8.21
C LYS A 239 2.52 -17.85 -9.18
N ASN A 240 1.74 -16.79 -8.96
CA ASN A 240 0.40 -16.66 -9.56
C ASN A 240 0.21 -15.47 -10.52
N VAL A 241 1.03 -14.41 -10.42
CA VAL A 241 0.85 -13.17 -11.21
C VAL A 241 2.18 -12.68 -11.74
N GLU A 242 2.21 -12.16 -12.96
CA GLU A 242 3.45 -11.69 -13.60
C GLU A 242 4.16 -10.59 -12.79
N TYR A 243 3.43 -9.53 -12.47
CA TYR A 243 3.85 -8.47 -11.55
C TYR A 243 2.71 -8.12 -10.58
N THR A 244 2.98 -8.24 -9.28
CA THR A 244 2.10 -7.72 -8.22
C THR A 244 2.74 -6.50 -7.60
N ILE A 245 2.06 -5.36 -7.65
CA ILE A 245 2.50 -4.10 -7.08
C ILE A 245 1.69 -3.88 -5.80
N VAL A 246 2.36 -3.92 -4.66
CA VAL A 246 1.73 -3.82 -3.33
C VAL A 246 2.03 -2.46 -2.73
N THR A 247 0.98 -1.66 -2.54
CA THR A 247 1.06 -0.40 -1.79
C THR A 247 0.94 -0.67 -0.29
N LYS A 248 1.75 0.03 0.50
CA LYS A 248 1.89 -0.15 1.96
C LYS A 248 1.65 1.15 2.71
N GLY A 249 0.79 2.02 2.15
CA GLY A 249 0.48 3.33 2.72
C GLY A 249 1.75 4.17 2.98
N SER A 250 1.96 4.58 4.22
CA SER A 250 3.12 5.38 4.65
C SER A 250 4.47 4.63 4.55
N LEU A 251 4.45 3.32 4.33
CA LEU A 251 5.65 2.51 4.12
C LEU A 251 6.10 2.45 2.65
N GLY A 252 5.31 3.01 1.73
CA GLY A 252 5.64 3.07 0.31
C GLY A 252 5.02 1.92 -0.48
N ALA A 253 5.80 1.23 -1.30
CA ALA A 253 5.32 0.13 -2.15
C ALA A 253 6.42 -0.86 -2.52
N CYS A 254 6.04 -2.05 -2.99
CA CYS A 254 6.98 -3.00 -3.59
C CYS A 254 6.40 -3.68 -4.83
N ILE A 255 7.27 -4.27 -5.65
CA ILE A 255 6.90 -5.08 -6.82
C ILE A 255 7.41 -6.49 -6.64
N ILE A 256 6.48 -7.43 -6.65
CA ILE A 256 6.72 -8.87 -6.65
C ILE A 256 6.62 -9.35 -8.09
N LYS A 257 7.66 -10.00 -8.59
CA LYS A 257 7.69 -10.62 -9.91
C LYS A 257 7.55 -12.14 -9.79
N ARG A 258 6.76 -12.73 -10.69
CA ARG A 258 6.64 -14.19 -10.78
C ARG A 258 8.01 -14.85 -10.89
N ASN A 259 8.22 -15.91 -10.12
CA ASN A 259 9.47 -16.68 -10.06
C ASN A 259 10.71 -15.90 -9.59
N SER A 260 10.56 -14.66 -9.10
CA SER A 260 11.67 -13.85 -8.59
C SER A 260 11.42 -13.31 -7.19
N GLY A 261 10.15 -13.14 -6.77
CA GLY A 261 9.84 -12.53 -5.49
C GLY A 261 9.86 -11.01 -5.56
N ILE A 262 10.12 -10.32 -4.46
CA ILE A 262 10.23 -8.86 -4.46
C ILE A 262 11.49 -8.46 -5.24
N ILE A 263 11.31 -7.66 -6.29
CA ILE A 263 12.39 -7.18 -7.16
C ILE A 263 12.66 -5.68 -6.99
N LEU A 264 11.67 -4.94 -6.49
CA LEU A 264 11.73 -3.50 -6.31
C LEU A 264 10.99 -3.09 -5.04
N THR A 265 11.56 -2.12 -4.34
CA THR A 265 10.95 -1.47 -3.18
C THR A 265 11.02 0.05 -3.36
N SER A 266 10.03 0.75 -2.85
CA SER A 266 9.94 2.20 -2.83
C SER A 266 9.51 2.64 -1.45
N SER A 267 10.18 3.67 -0.92
CA SER A 267 9.71 4.42 0.22
C SER A 267 8.44 5.22 -0.13
N SER A 268 7.72 5.69 0.90
CA SER A 268 6.65 6.66 0.74
C SER A 268 7.23 8.08 0.59
N PRO A 269 6.64 8.95 -0.25
CA PRO A 269 7.07 10.34 -0.35
C PRO A 269 6.95 11.09 0.98
N LEU A 270 7.74 12.15 1.13
CA LEU A 270 7.69 13.02 2.30
C LEU A 270 6.45 13.94 2.25
N VAL A 271 5.34 13.47 2.81
CA VAL A 271 4.10 14.25 2.95
C VAL A 271 4.02 14.84 4.37
N HIS A 272 4.04 16.16 4.47
CA HIS A 272 4.05 16.86 5.77
C HIS A 272 2.68 16.93 6.46
N SER A 273 1.59 16.87 5.68
CA SER A 273 0.22 16.91 6.21
C SER A 273 -0.67 16.07 5.31
N VAL A 274 -1.28 15.03 5.89
CA VAL A 274 -2.28 14.20 5.23
C VAL A 274 -3.65 14.80 5.57
N VAL A 275 -4.39 15.17 4.54
CA VAL A 275 -5.76 15.70 4.64
C VAL A 275 -6.76 14.56 4.49
N ASP A 276 -6.58 13.74 3.45
CA ASP A 276 -7.53 12.69 3.11
C ASP A 276 -6.87 11.61 2.23
N SER A 277 -6.80 10.35 2.70
CA SER A 277 -6.22 9.24 1.94
C SER A 277 -7.15 8.63 0.87
N THR A 278 -8.37 9.15 0.70
CA THR A 278 -9.35 8.65 -0.28
C THR A 278 -8.80 8.82 -1.70
N GLY A 279 -8.83 7.75 -2.49
CA GLY A 279 -8.29 7.74 -3.86
C GLY A 279 -6.76 7.66 -3.98
N ALA A 280 -6.01 7.56 -2.87
CA ALA A 280 -4.55 7.47 -2.94
C ALA A 280 -4.06 6.22 -3.71
N GLY A 281 -4.76 5.10 -3.59
CA GLY A 281 -4.49 3.88 -4.37
C GLY A 281 -4.79 4.05 -5.86
N ASP A 282 -5.90 4.71 -6.20
CA ASP A 282 -6.28 5.02 -7.58
C ASP A 282 -5.26 5.98 -8.22
N ALA A 283 -4.83 7.00 -7.47
CA ALA A 283 -3.78 7.92 -7.87
C ALA A 283 -2.46 7.20 -8.10
N PHE A 284 -2.07 6.29 -7.19
CA PHE A 284 -0.88 5.46 -7.36
C PHE A 284 -0.97 4.65 -8.66
N ALA A 285 -2.08 3.95 -8.89
CA ALA A 285 -2.28 3.12 -10.08
C ALA A 285 -2.21 3.98 -11.36
N ALA A 286 -2.85 5.14 -11.35
CA ALA A 286 -2.82 6.10 -12.45
C ALA A 286 -1.40 6.62 -12.72
N GLY A 287 -0.68 7.06 -11.68
CA GLY A 287 0.69 7.55 -11.79
C GLY A 287 1.64 6.49 -12.36
N PHE A 288 1.56 5.27 -11.81
CA PHE A 288 2.38 4.14 -12.25
C PHE A 288 2.09 3.74 -13.70
N LEU A 289 0.82 3.54 -14.07
CA LEU A 289 0.46 3.10 -15.42
C LEU A 289 0.74 4.19 -16.45
N LYS A 290 0.51 5.45 -16.12
CA LYS A 290 0.85 6.58 -16.99
C LYS A 290 2.35 6.66 -17.26
N SER A 291 3.18 6.67 -16.21
CA SER A 291 4.62 6.74 -16.38
C SER A 291 5.17 5.54 -17.15
N PHE A 292 4.64 4.35 -16.89
CA PHE A 292 5.15 3.12 -17.47
C PHE A 292 4.66 2.90 -18.91
N LYS A 293 3.38 3.14 -19.20
CA LYS A 293 2.76 2.84 -20.50
C LYS A 293 2.75 3.98 -21.48
N MET A 294 2.62 5.22 -21.00
CA MET A 294 2.49 6.39 -21.86
C MET A 294 3.82 7.15 -21.95
N GLU A 295 4.56 7.26 -20.85
CA GLU A 295 5.85 7.98 -20.81
C GLU A 295 7.07 7.06 -21.00
N GLU A 296 6.85 5.75 -21.15
CA GLU A 296 7.88 4.72 -21.39
C GLU A 296 9.01 4.71 -20.33
N LYS A 297 8.71 5.14 -19.10
CA LYS A 297 9.65 5.06 -17.99
C LYS A 297 9.81 3.62 -17.54
N ASP A 298 10.97 3.29 -16.97
CA ASP A 298 11.19 1.96 -16.41
C ASP A 298 10.31 1.69 -15.18
N MET A 299 10.29 0.44 -14.73
CA MET A 299 9.43 0.00 -13.63
C MET A 299 9.82 0.60 -12.27
N LEU A 300 11.10 0.90 -12.05
CA LEU A 300 11.61 1.48 -10.81
C LEU A 300 11.18 2.96 -10.71
N GLU A 301 11.35 3.72 -11.79
CA GLU A 301 10.90 5.10 -11.85
C GLU A 301 9.37 5.20 -11.85
N SER A 302 8.67 4.25 -12.48
CA SER A 302 7.22 4.21 -12.45
C SER A 302 6.67 3.90 -11.05
N LEU A 303 7.35 3.03 -10.28
CA LEU A 303 7.03 2.78 -8.88
C LEU A 303 7.18 4.05 -8.04
N ARG A 304 8.28 4.79 -8.25
CA ARG A 304 8.55 6.08 -7.62
C ARG A 304 7.43 7.09 -7.90
N ILE A 305 7.04 7.23 -9.15
CA ILE A 305 6.00 8.18 -9.59
C ILE A 305 4.63 7.78 -9.05
N GLY A 306 4.29 6.48 -9.06
CA GLY A 306 3.08 5.97 -8.43
C GLY A 306 2.99 6.37 -6.96
N CYS A 307 4.06 6.14 -6.18
CA CYS A 307 4.14 6.55 -4.77
C CYS A 307 3.93 8.07 -4.61
N ALA A 308 4.53 8.90 -5.46
CA ALA A 308 4.36 10.34 -5.42
C ALA A 308 2.91 10.79 -5.75
N TYR A 309 2.25 10.15 -6.72
CA TYR A 309 0.83 10.41 -7.02
C TYR A 309 -0.07 10.07 -5.82
N GLY A 310 0.14 8.89 -5.20
CA GLY A 310 -0.60 8.50 -4.00
C GLY A 310 -0.40 9.50 -2.85
N GLY A 311 0.85 9.91 -2.61
CA GLY A 311 1.15 10.94 -1.60
C GLY A 311 0.53 12.31 -1.90
N ALA A 312 0.51 12.73 -3.17
CA ALA A 312 -0.11 13.98 -3.58
C ALA A 312 -1.64 13.96 -3.46
N ALA A 313 -2.28 12.83 -3.71
CA ALA A 313 -3.72 12.65 -3.49
C ALA A 313 -4.08 12.79 -2.00
N CYS A 314 -3.22 12.26 -1.11
CA CYS A 314 -3.40 12.39 0.34
C CYS A 314 -3.44 13.84 0.86
N MET A 315 -2.98 14.82 0.08
CA MET A 315 -2.86 16.23 0.46
C MET A 315 -4.10 17.07 0.14
N LYS A 316 -5.09 16.52 -0.57
CA LYS A 316 -6.36 17.20 -0.91
C LYS A 316 -7.53 16.33 -0.50
N LEU A 317 -8.67 16.97 -0.24
CA LEU A 317 -9.91 16.28 0.08
C LEU A 317 -10.50 15.63 -1.18
N GLY A 318 -10.99 14.39 -1.07
CA GLY A 318 -11.84 13.72 -2.05
C GLY A 318 -11.14 13.40 -3.36
N ALA A 319 -10.43 12.27 -3.42
CA ALA A 319 -9.86 11.62 -4.62
C ALA A 319 -9.29 12.60 -5.69
N THR A 320 -8.72 13.71 -5.23
CA THR A 320 -8.20 14.79 -6.06
C THR A 320 -6.70 14.85 -5.85
N VAL A 321 -5.92 15.02 -6.91
CA VAL A 321 -4.46 15.05 -6.82
C VAL A 321 -3.94 16.49 -6.77
N ALA A 322 -3.01 16.75 -5.85
CA ALA A 322 -2.18 17.97 -5.87
C ALA A 322 -1.05 17.81 -6.90
N LEU A 323 -1.37 17.88 -8.19
CA LEU A 323 -0.38 17.68 -9.27
C LEU A 323 0.83 18.58 -9.16
N GLU A 324 0.62 19.82 -8.72
CA GLU A 324 1.67 20.80 -8.48
C GLU A 324 2.73 20.29 -7.50
N ARG A 325 2.37 19.33 -6.63
CA ARG A 325 3.26 18.70 -5.64
C ARG A 325 3.90 17.41 -6.13
N VAL A 326 3.35 16.73 -7.15
CA VAL A 326 3.85 15.42 -7.59
C VAL A 326 5.33 15.47 -7.93
N ASN A 327 5.77 16.45 -8.73
CA ASN A 327 7.17 16.58 -9.14
C ASN A 327 8.13 16.83 -7.96
N GLU A 328 7.64 17.48 -6.90
CA GLU A 328 8.42 17.70 -5.68
C GLU A 328 8.48 16.41 -4.86
N LEU A 329 7.35 15.71 -4.72
CA LEU A 329 7.27 14.46 -3.97
C LEU A 329 8.10 13.34 -4.61
N VAL A 330 8.16 13.23 -5.94
CA VAL A 330 9.02 12.27 -6.65
C VAL A 330 10.48 12.35 -6.17
N LYS A 331 11.00 13.56 -5.92
CA LYS A 331 12.39 13.78 -5.46
C LYS A 331 12.64 13.31 -4.03
N THR A 332 11.57 13.07 -3.27
CA THR A 332 11.64 12.60 -1.88
C THR A 332 11.47 11.09 -1.75
N VAL A 333 11.25 10.39 -2.87
CA VAL A 333 11.00 8.95 -2.90
C VAL A 333 12.29 8.21 -3.27
N ASP A 334 12.82 7.49 -2.30
CA ASP A 334 13.90 6.51 -2.49
C ASP A 334 13.33 5.19 -3.00
N VAL A 335 14.03 4.59 -3.97
CA VAL A 335 13.70 3.30 -4.56
C VAL A 335 14.94 2.43 -4.62
N SER A 336 14.77 1.12 -4.43
CA SER A 336 15.85 0.13 -4.41
C SER A 336 15.52 -1.07 -5.29
N LEU A 337 16.56 -1.60 -5.93
CA LEU A 337 16.55 -2.91 -6.54
C LEU A 337 16.81 -3.94 -5.46
N GLU A 338 15.90 -4.91 -5.32
CA GLU A 338 16.12 -6.05 -4.45
C GLU A 338 16.87 -7.12 -5.24
N SER A 339 18.06 -7.52 -4.77
CA SER A 339 18.77 -8.67 -5.31
C SER A 339 18.12 -9.95 -4.77
N SER A 340 17.02 -10.39 -5.38
CA SER A 340 16.33 -11.59 -4.94
C SER A 340 17.04 -12.85 -5.45
N SER A 341 17.91 -13.44 -4.65
CA SER A 341 18.05 -14.90 -4.62
C SER A 341 17.17 -15.41 -3.49
N PHE A 342 15.98 -15.93 -3.84
CA PHE A 342 15.26 -16.86 -2.96
C PHE A 342 16.10 -18.15 -2.87
N ASN A 343 17.15 -18.13 -2.04
CA ASN A 343 17.80 -19.35 -1.58
C ASN A 343 16.93 -19.93 -0.47
N ASP A 344 16.05 -20.85 -0.83
CA ASP A 344 15.16 -21.60 0.06
C ASP A 344 15.93 -22.63 0.92
N SER A 345 17.18 -22.32 1.32
CA SER A 345 18.05 -23.21 2.09
C SER A 345 19.05 -22.52 3.02
N GLY A 346 19.02 -21.18 3.14
CA GLY A 346 19.89 -20.44 4.06
C GLY A 346 19.29 -20.32 5.47
N LYS A 347 20.13 -20.45 6.50
CA LYS A 347 19.74 -20.17 7.88
C LYS A 347 19.45 -18.67 8.04
N GLU A 348 18.29 -18.32 8.58
CA GLU A 348 17.88 -16.93 8.75
C GLU A 348 18.29 -16.41 10.14
N VAL A 349 18.98 -15.27 10.19
CA VAL A 349 19.40 -14.64 11.45
C VAL A 349 18.69 -13.29 11.60
N PHE A 350 17.93 -13.14 12.67
CA PHE A 350 17.14 -11.94 12.98
C PHE A 350 17.73 -11.19 14.17
N CYS A 351 17.94 -9.88 13.99
CA CYS A 351 18.33 -8.97 15.06
C CYS A 351 17.21 -7.94 15.27
N VAL A 352 16.51 -8.04 16.40
CA VAL A 352 15.37 -7.20 16.72
C VAL A 352 15.73 -6.26 17.86
N PHE A 353 15.64 -4.95 17.63
CA PHE A 353 16.04 -3.92 18.58
C PHE A 353 14.82 -3.15 19.09
N ASP A 354 14.77 -2.86 20.39
CA ASP A 354 14.05 -1.68 20.85
C ASP A 354 14.80 -0.42 20.43
N PHE A 355 14.08 0.68 20.23
CA PHE A 355 14.66 1.94 19.80
C PHE A 355 15.10 2.79 20.99
N ASP A 356 14.27 2.88 22.02
CA ASP A 356 14.48 3.78 23.15
C ASP A 356 15.43 3.16 24.16
N GLN A 357 16.33 3.99 24.69
CA GLN A 357 17.33 3.59 25.68
C GLN A 357 18.17 2.34 25.29
N THR A 358 18.10 1.93 24.02
CA THR A 358 18.75 0.77 23.40
C THR A 358 19.57 1.24 22.20
N LEU A 359 18.91 1.58 21.08
CA LEU A 359 19.58 2.27 19.95
C LEU A 359 19.80 3.76 20.23
N THR A 360 18.96 4.34 21.08
CA THR A 360 19.05 5.73 21.52
C THR A 360 19.30 5.80 23.02
N CYS A 361 19.58 6.99 23.55
CA CYS A 361 19.89 7.21 24.97
C CYS A 361 18.71 7.79 25.76
N VAL A 362 17.60 8.11 25.08
CA VAL A 362 16.44 8.81 25.66
C VAL A 362 15.16 8.13 25.20
N GLU A 363 14.07 8.36 25.94
CA GLU A 363 12.73 8.00 25.46
C GLU A 363 12.30 9.00 24.38
N THR A 364 11.87 8.52 23.23
CA THR A 364 11.49 9.35 22.07
C THR A 364 9.98 9.49 21.93
N SER A 365 9.28 9.73 23.04
CA SER A 365 7.81 9.79 23.06
C SER A 365 7.21 11.03 22.36
N GLU A 366 7.94 12.15 22.27
CA GLU A 366 7.48 13.38 21.56
C GLU A 366 8.65 14.15 20.95
N PHE A 367 9.34 13.57 19.97
CA PHE A 367 10.53 14.20 19.37
C PHE A 367 10.19 15.42 18.49
N HIS A 368 10.23 16.60 19.10
CA HIS A 368 10.18 17.89 18.41
C HIS A 368 11.59 18.37 18.07
N PHE A 369 11.93 18.42 16.77
CA PHE A 369 13.11 19.15 16.32
C PHE A 369 12.91 20.64 16.56
N SER A 370 13.24 21.13 17.77
CA SER A 370 13.18 22.56 18.10
C SER A 370 14.37 23.34 17.55
N SER A 371 15.41 22.67 17.04
CA SER A 371 16.60 23.31 16.48
C SER A 371 17.02 22.72 15.13
N ASP A 372 17.49 23.58 14.24
CA ASP A 372 18.16 23.21 12.98
C ASP A 372 19.59 22.67 13.19
N ASN A 373 20.03 22.54 14.45
CA ASN A 373 21.37 22.07 14.78
C ASN A 373 21.41 20.53 14.89
N LYS A 374 21.76 19.87 13.79
CA LYS A 374 21.90 18.41 13.69
C LYS A 374 22.78 17.82 14.78
N VAL A 375 23.90 18.47 15.14
CA VAL A 375 24.85 17.96 16.14
C VAL A 375 24.22 17.92 17.54
N ALA A 376 23.45 18.94 17.91
CA ALA A 376 22.74 18.97 19.18
C ALA A 376 21.69 17.86 19.25
N SER A 377 20.93 17.64 18.16
CA SER A 377 19.96 16.54 18.07
C SER A 377 20.62 15.16 18.12
N VAL A 378 21.77 14.96 17.48
CA VAL A 378 22.52 13.70 17.58
C VAL A 378 22.97 13.43 19.02
N ASN A 379 23.53 14.43 19.70
CA ASN A 379 23.94 14.27 21.09
C ASN A 379 22.74 14.01 22.01
N GLN A 380 21.56 14.57 21.71
CA GLN A 380 20.35 14.30 22.48
C GLN A 380 19.82 12.88 22.26
N VAL A 381 19.75 12.41 21.01
CA VAL A 381 19.20 11.09 20.66
C VAL A 381 20.17 9.97 20.98
N PHE A 382 21.40 10.05 20.49
CA PHE A 382 22.39 8.98 20.55
C PHE A 382 23.45 9.22 21.64
N GLY A 383 23.35 10.30 22.42
CA GLY A 383 24.33 10.66 23.45
C GLY A 383 25.63 11.26 22.88
N SER A 384 26.06 10.84 21.69
CA SER A 384 27.20 11.43 20.98
C SER A 384 27.20 11.08 19.48
N GLN A 385 27.92 11.86 18.70
CA GLN A 385 28.22 11.54 17.30
C GLN A 385 28.98 10.21 17.15
N HIS A 386 29.90 9.92 18.06
CA HIS A 386 30.67 8.66 18.09
C HIS A 386 29.72 7.46 18.22
N ARG A 387 28.80 7.48 19.20
CA ARG A 387 27.82 6.40 19.40
C ARG A 387 26.93 6.19 18.19
N MET A 388 26.41 7.27 17.60
CA MET A 388 25.61 7.15 16.38
C MET A 388 26.38 6.45 15.27
N ASN A 389 27.65 6.81 15.05
CA ASN A 389 28.49 6.18 14.03
C ASN A 389 28.71 4.68 14.31
N MET A 390 28.99 4.32 15.57
CA MET A 390 29.16 2.91 15.94
C MET A 390 27.91 2.07 15.67
N ILE A 391 26.73 2.61 16.00
CA ILE A 391 25.45 1.94 15.73
C ILE A 391 25.23 1.80 14.22
N VAL A 392 25.48 2.85 13.43
CA VAL A 392 25.34 2.81 11.97
C VAL A 392 26.26 1.74 11.37
N GLU A 393 27.53 1.66 11.81
CA GLU A 393 28.48 0.67 11.31
C GLU A 393 28.10 -0.76 11.74
N MET A 394 27.64 -0.96 12.97
CA MET A 394 27.08 -2.24 13.40
C MET A 394 25.93 -2.69 12.49
N LEU A 395 24.97 -1.81 12.22
CA LEU A 395 23.80 -2.12 11.40
C LEU A 395 24.20 -2.46 9.95
N LYS A 396 25.18 -1.75 9.39
CA LYS A 396 25.74 -2.07 8.07
C LYS A 396 26.46 -3.41 8.05
N GLU A 397 27.25 -3.70 9.08
CA GLU A 397 27.96 -4.97 9.20
C GLU A 397 26.98 -6.15 9.31
N LEU A 398 25.98 -6.05 10.19
CA LEU A 398 24.93 -7.07 10.33
C LEU A 398 24.20 -7.29 8.99
N LYS A 399 23.80 -6.21 8.31
CA LYS A 399 23.14 -6.31 7.00
C LYS A 399 24.07 -6.92 5.95
N GLY A 400 25.35 -6.55 5.94
CA GLY A 400 26.37 -7.09 5.04
C GLY A 400 26.63 -8.59 5.24
N LYS A 401 26.45 -9.10 6.46
CA LYS A 401 26.49 -10.55 6.76
C LYS A 401 25.19 -11.28 6.37
N GLY A 402 24.14 -10.56 5.97
CA GLY A 402 22.84 -11.13 5.61
C GLY A 402 21.84 -11.25 6.77
N CYS A 403 22.09 -10.58 7.89
CA CYS A 403 21.12 -10.53 8.99
C CYS A 403 19.90 -9.68 8.62
N ARG A 404 18.72 -10.13 9.06
CA ARG A 404 17.45 -9.42 8.96
C ARG A 404 17.28 -8.55 10.20
N ILE A 405 17.29 -7.23 10.02
CA ILE A 405 17.32 -6.27 11.14
C ILE A 405 15.96 -5.61 11.28
N SER A 406 15.41 -5.55 12.48
CA SER A 406 14.12 -4.90 12.74
C SER A 406 14.14 -4.03 13.99
N ILE A 407 13.33 -2.97 13.98
CA ILE A 407 12.95 -2.22 15.18
C ILE A 407 11.57 -2.67 15.63
N LEU A 408 11.45 -2.96 16.92
CA LEU A 408 10.17 -3.17 17.60
C LEU A 408 10.14 -2.25 18.81
N SER A 409 9.38 -1.16 18.74
CA SER A 409 9.34 -0.13 19.79
C SER A 409 7.91 0.21 20.19
N ASN A 410 7.74 0.77 21.38
CA ASN A 410 6.47 1.32 21.84
C ASN A 410 6.23 2.77 21.36
N ASN A 411 7.20 3.40 20.70
CA ASN A 411 6.99 4.69 20.03
C ASN A 411 6.32 4.50 18.68
N SER A 412 5.84 5.61 18.10
CA SER A 412 5.30 5.58 16.75
C SER A 412 6.39 5.26 15.73
N SER A 413 6.14 4.34 14.79
CA SER A 413 7.10 4.05 13.70
C SER A 413 7.35 5.26 12.83
N PHE A 414 6.34 6.12 12.66
CA PHE A 414 6.49 7.40 11.99
C PHE A 414 7.52 8.30 12.69
N VAL A 415 7.50 8.37 14.04
CA VAL A 415 8.46 9.17 14.82
C VAL A 415 9.87 8.60 14.70
N ILE A 416 10.02 7.27 14.79
CA ILE A 416 11.31 6.59 14.66
C ILE A 416 11.91 6.83 13.27
N ARG A 417 11.12 6.62 12.21
CA ARG A 417 11.55 6.87 10.82
C ARG A 417 11.95 8.33 10.61
N LYS A 418 11.15 9.27 11.11
CA LYS A 418 11.46 10.70 11.03
C LYS A 418 12.78 11.03 11.74
N CYS A 419 13.04 10.42 12.90
CA CYS A 419 14.29 10.57 13.63
C CYS A 419 15.49 10.03 12.82
N LEU A 420 15.41 8.78 12.36
CA LEU A 420 16.47 8.14 11.57
C LEU A 420 16.75 8.90 10.26
N ARG A 421 15.72 9.26 9.48
CA ARG A 421 15.88 10.04 8.24
C ARG A 421 16.59 11.36 8.45
N LYS A 422 16.30 12.05 9.55
CA LYS A 422 16.90 13.36 9.80
C LYS A 422 18.33 13.26 10.33
N LEU A 423 18.63 12.25 11.15
CA LEU A 423 19.92 12.15 11.84
C LEU A 423 20.91 11.22 11.12
N CYS A 424 20.47 10.04 10.73
CA CYS A 424 21.26 8.95 10.15
C CYS A 424 20.45 8.10 9.13
N PRO A 425 20.13 8.65 7.94
CA PRO A 425 19.39 7.93 6.90
C PRO A 425 20.00 6.57 6.54
N GLU A 426 21.32 6.45 6.64
CA GLU A 426 22.05 5.21 6.39
C GLU A 426 21.60 4.09 7.33
N ALA A 427 21.31 4.40 8.60
CA ALA A 427 20.78 3.43 9.55
C ALA A 427 19.35 3.02 9.22
N GLU A 428 18.48 3.93 8.77
CA GLU A 428 17.10 3.56 8.39
C GLU A 428 17.11 2.48 7.30
N SER A 429 18.00 2.63 6.30
CA SER A 429 18.13 1.68 5.19
C SER A 429 18.56 0.28 5.62
N CYS A 430 19.13 0.13 6.82
CA CYS A 430 19.55 -1.17 7.35
C CYS A 430 18.38 -1.99 7.91
N PHE A 431 17.28 -1.35 8.31
CA PHE A 431 16.14 -2.03 8.90
C PHE A 431 15.18 -2.53 7.82
N GLU A 432 14.88 -3.83 7.87
CA GLU A 432 13.85 -4.45 7.04
C GLU A 432 12.44 -4.03 7.51
N ARG A 433 12.25 -3.93 8.82
CA ARG A 433 10.98 -3.53 9.44
C ARG A 433 11.23 -2.56 10.59
N ILE A 434 10.42 -1.52 10.67
CA ILE A 434 10.37 -0.60 11.82
C ILE A 434 8.92 -0.57 12.27
N SER A 435 8.65 -1.21 13.40
CA SER A 435 7.31 -1.35 13.98
C SER A 435 7.19 -0.49 15.23
N GLY A 436 6.19 0.39 15.22
CA GLY A 436 5.76 1.17 16.37
C GLY A 436 4.52 0.59 17.03
N PHE A 437 3.95 1.30 18.01
CA PHE A 437 2.74 0.86 18.69
C PHE A 437 1.54 0.71 17.74
N GLU A 438 1.50 1.48 16.65
CA GLU A 438 0.45 1.48 15.65
C GLU A 438 0.55 0.32 14.64
N ASP A 439 1.73 -0.29 14.52
CA ASP A 439 2.00 -1.39 13.57
C ASP A 439 1.86 -2.78 14.20
N VAL A 440 1.64 -2.84 15.52
CA VAL A 440 1.48 -4.08 16.27
C VAL A 440 -0.01 -4.39 16.38
N GLN A 441 -0.41 -5.62 16.02
CA GLN A 441 -1.80 -6.06 16.18
C GLN A 441 -2.28 -5.79 17.62
N CYS A 442 -3.42 -5.12 17.76
CA CYS A 442 -4.08 -5.01 19.05
C CYS A 442 -4.67 -6.37 19.43
N ASN A 443 -4.63 -6.72 20.71
CA ASN A 443 -5.43 -7.84 21.19
C ASN A 443 -6.93 -7.54 21.03
N ASN A 444 -7.80 -8.53 21.25
CA ASN A 444 -9.26 -8.38 21.12
C ASN A 444 -9.90 -7.27 21.99
N LEU A 445 -9.11 -6.61 22.85
CA LEU A 445 -9.51 -5.51 23.72
C LEU A 445 -8.92 -4.15 23.28
N GLY A 446 -8.26 -4.08 22.10
CA GLY A 446 -7.67 -2.84 21.58
C GLY A 446 -6.35 -2.42 22.25
N MET A 447 -5.72 -3.29 23.05
CA MET A 447 -4.43 -3.00 23.68
C MET A 447 -3.26 -3.53 22.84
N PRO A 448 -2.09 -2.86 22.87
CA PRO A 448 -0.87 -3.34 22.21
C PRO A 448 -0.54 -4.77 22.63
N CYS A 449 -0.28 -5.65 21.67
CA CYS A 449 0.20 -6.99 21.97
C CYS A 449 1.58 -6.95 22.64
N SER A 450 1.89 -8.01 23.39
CA SER A 450 3.20 -8.16 24.03
C SER A 450 4.34 -8.24 23.00
N LYS A 451 5.57 -7.93 23.42
CA LYS A 451 6.76 -7.98 22.54
C LYS A 451 6.95 -9.39 21.98
N SER A 452 6.67 -10.42 22.78
CA SER A 452 6.72 -11.82 22.38
C SER A 452 5.82 -12.14 21.18
N VAL A 453 4.56 -11.68 21.20
CA VAL A 453 3.61 -11.86 20.10
C VAL A 453 4.07 -11.13 18.83
N SER A 454 4.64 -9.95 19.01
CA SER A 454 5.13 -9.11 17.91
C SER A 454 6.39 -9.69 17.26
N ILE A 455 7.30 -10.29 18.03
CA ILE A 455 8.47 -10.99 17.49
C ILE A 455 8.04 -12.19 16.65
N LEU A 456 7.04 -12.95 17.10
CA LEU A 456 6.49 -14.08 16.33
C LEU A 456 5.86 -13.63 14.99
N ASP A 457 5.31 -12.41 14.94
CA ASP A 457 4.83 -11.80 13.70
C ASP A 457 6.00 -11.39 12.78
N ILE A 458 7.04 -10.77 13.34
CA ILE A 458 8.26 -10.37 12.60
C ILE A 458 8.94 -11.58 11.95
N ILE A 459 8.99 -12.74 12.63
CA ILE A 459 9.68 -13.94 12.13
C ILE A 459 8.78 -14.88 11.31
N GLY A 460 7.46 -14.65 11.27
CA GLY A 460 6.48 -15.47 10.55
C GLY A 460 6.03 -16.74 11.30
N ARG A 461 4.74 -16.83 11.64
CA ARG A 461 4.11 -17.78 12.59
C ARG A 461 4.11 -19.29 12.27
N ASN A 462 4.85 -19.82 11.29
CA ASN A 462 4.76 -21.26 10.98
C ASN A 462 5.88 -22.10 11.62
N SER A 463 5.55 -22.63 12.81
CA SER A 463 6.22 -23.70 13.53
C SER A 463 6.18 -25.02 12.74
N SER A 464 7.24 -25.30 12.00
CA SER A 464 7.64 -26.67 11.63
C SER A 464 9.13 -26.80 11.30
N ASN A 465 9.84 -25.70 11.03
CA ASN A 465 11.31 -25.65 10.90
C ASN A 465 11.91 -24.59 11.86
N SER A 466 11.80 -24.78 13.18
CA SER A 466 12.47 -23.86 14.14
C SER A 466 13.99 -24.01 14.14
N SER A 467 14.54 -25.05 13.51
CA SER A 467 15.97 -25.35 13.47
C SER A 467 16.78 -24.50 12.49
N SER A 468 16.12 -23.70 11.63
CA SER A 468 16.78 -22.89 10.59
C SER A 468 16.74 -21.38 10.85
N ARG A 469 16.33 -20.95 12.06
CA ARG A 469 16.19 -19.53 12.41
C ARG A 469 16.86 -19.24 13.75
N SER A 470 17.69 -18.21 13.79
CA SER A 470 18.27 -17.69 15.02
C SER A 470 17.78 -16.26 15.23
N VAL A 471 17.31 -15.93 16.42
CA VAL A 471 16.72 -14.63 16.74
C VAL A 471 17.36 -14.10 18.01
N ILE A 472 17.81 -12.84 17.98
CA ILE A 472 18.19 -12.08 19.17
C ILE A 472 17.28 -10.86 19.31
N PHE A 473 16.78 -10.63 20.53
CA PHE A 473 16.04 -9.44 20.91
C PHE A 473 16.86 -8.59 21.89
N ILE A 474 17.05 -7.33 21.54
CA ILE A 474 17.87 -6.37 22.29
C ILE A 474 16.96 -5.27 22.83
N ASP A 475 16.95 -5.08 24.15
CA ASP A 475 16.06 -4.12 24.83
C ASP A 475 16.67 -3.70 26.18
N ASP A 476 16.39 -2.49 26.65
CA ASP A 476 16.80 -2.00 27.98
C ASP A 476 15.81 -2.40 29.09
N ASN A 477 14.60 -2.80 28.71
CA ASN A 477 13.51 -3.09 29.62
C ASN A 477 13.46 -4.58 30.01
N LYS A 478 13.80 -4.85 31.28
CA LYS A 478 13.76 -6.19 31.88
C LYS A 478 12.40 -6.91 31.74
N THR A 479 11.29 -6.18 31.70
CA THR A 479 9.96 -6.78 31.54
C THR A 479 9.77 -7.31 30.12
N ASN A 480 10.22 -6.56 29.11
CA ASN A 480 10.18 -6.99 27.71
C ASN A 480 11.09 -8.20 27.49
N ILE A 481 12.31 -8.18 28.05
CA ILE A 481 13.23 -9.33 28.01
C ILE A 481 12.57 -10.60 28.59
N ARG A 482 11.95 -10.51 29.76
CA ARG A 482 11.23 -11.65 30.38
C ARG A 482 10.01 -12.11 29.59
N ASP A 483 9.35 -11.21 28.88
CA ASP A 483 8.22 -11.54 28.01
C ASP A 483 8.70 -12.35 26.79
N VAL A 484 9.75 -11.88 26.12
CA VAL A 484 10.32 -12.53 24.93
C VAL A 484 10.95 -13.89 25.24
N GLN A 485 11.57 -14.04 26.41
CA GLN A 485 12.12 -15.32 26.89
C GLN A 485 11.06 -16.44 27.03
N LYS A 486 9.76 -16.13 26.99
CA LYS A 486 8.68 -17.12 27.05
C LYS A 486 8.43 -17.82 25.70
N ILE A 487 9.04 -17.37 24.61
CA ILE A 487 8.82 -17.94 23.28
C ILE A 487 9.42 -19.36 23.22
N GLU A 488 8.56 -20.36 23.02
CA GLU A 488 8.97 -21.75 22.78
C GLU A 488 9.72 -21.87 21.43
N GLY A 489 10.85 -22.57 21.41
CA GLY A 489 11.75 -22.65 20.23
C GLY A 489 12.97 -21.71 20.31
N GLY A 490 13.01 -20.81 21.30
CA GLY A 490 14.20 -20.06 21.69
C GLY A 490 14.39 -18.75 20.93
N VAL A 491 14.27 -17.62 21.63
CA VAL A 491 14.76 -16.30 21.20
C VAL A 491 15.83 -15.89 22.20
N GLU A 492 17.04 -15.61 21.72
CA GLU A 492 18.09 -15.06 22.56
C GLU A 492 17.76 -13.61 22.91
N THR A 493 18.15 -13.18 24.10
CA THR A 493 17.82 -11.85 24.60
C THR A 493 19.04 -11.18 25.17
N LYS A 494 19.23 -9.91 24.86
CA LYS A 494 20.31 -9.09 25.40
C LYS A 494 19.72 -7.86 26.07
N LEU A 495 19.92 -7.76 27.37
CA LEU A 495 19.51 -6.61 28.16
C LEU A 495 20.59 -5.51 28.04
N ILE A 496 20.18 -4.33 27.58
CA ILE A 496 21.06 -3.16 27.49
C ILE A 496 20.90 -2.28 28.74
N ALA A 497 22.00 -1.63 29.15
CA ALA A 497 21.93 -0.67 30.24
C ALA A 497 21.18 0.58 29.79
N ARG A 498 20.40 1.19 30.71
CA ARG A 498 19.73 2.46 30.43
C ARG A 498 20.75 3.51 30.01
N GLY A 499 20.51 4.16 28.87
CA GLY A 499 21.44 5.10 28.25
C GLY A 499 22.01 4.64 26.91
N GLY A 500 21.51 3.54 26.34
CA GLY A 500 21.86 3.03 25.02
C GLY A 500 23.10 2.14 25.02
N MET A 501 23.24 1.36 23.94
CA MET A 501 24.34 0.40 23.77
C MET A 501 25.73 1.05 23.76
N ASP A 502 26.70 0.31 24.26
CA ASP A 502 28.13 0.64 24.18
C ASP A 502 28.90 -0.26 23.18
N GLU A 503 30.22 -0.07 23.10
CA GLU A 503 31.10 -0.83 22.19
C GLU A 503 31.13 -2.33 22.50
N ALA A 504 31.05 -2.72 23.77
CA ALA A 504 31.05 -4.12 24.16
C ALA A 504 29.73 -4.78 23.76
N ASP A 505 28.60 -4.10 23.98
CA ASP A 505 27.30 -4.56 23.54
C ASP A 505 27.23 -4.79 22.03
N ILE A 506 27.76 -3.84 21.26
CA ILE A 506 27.81 -3.91 19.79
C ILE A 506 28.64 -5.12 19.33
N GLN A 507 29.83 -5.31 19.91
CA GLN A 507 30.70 -6.42 19.51
C GLN A 507 30.06 -7.78 19.82
N GLU A 508 29.41 -7.92 20.98
CA GLU A 508 28.70 -9.15 21.34
C GLU A 508 27.57 -9.49 20.35
N ILE A 509 26.83 -8.49 19.86
CA ILE A 509 25.75 -8.69 18.88
C ILE A 509 26.32 -9.12 17.52
N ILE A 510 27.41 -8.50 17.08
CA ILE A 510 28.09 -8.84 15.82
C ILE A 510 28.67 -10.26 15.88
N ASP A 511 29.33 -10.61 16.98
CA ASP A 511 29.93 -11.92 17.19
C ASP A 511 28.85 -13.01 17.26
N TRP A 512 27.76 -12.73 17.97
CA TRP A 512 26.59 -13.61 18.02
C TRP A 512 26.05 -13.87 16.62
N ALA A 513 25.77 -12.82 15.84
CA ALA A 513 25.25 -12.96 14.49
C ALA A 513 26.19 -13.76 13.59
N GLY A 514 27.49 -13.52 13.69
CA GLY A 514 28.52 -14.29 12.98
C GLY A 514 28.52 -15.77 13.34
N GLN A 515 28.35 -16.13 14.62
CA GLN A 515 28.24 -17.53 15.04
C GLN A 515 26.99 -18.21 14.49
N GLN A 516 25.85 -17.51 14.48
CA GLN A 516 24.59 -18.07 14.00
C GLN A 516 24.60 -18.31 12.48
N LEU A 517 25.28 -17.46 11.71
CA LEU A 517 25.40 -17.62 10.26
C LEU A 517 26.39 -18.73 9.86
N ASN A 518 27.35 -19.08 10.72
CA ASN A 518 28.35 -20.12 10.47
C ASN A 518 27.95 -21.52 10.97
N THR A 519 26.81 -21.64 11.63
CA THR A 519 26.26 -22.90 12.18
C THR A 519 25.06 -23.34 11.38
#